data_AF-A0AAU5TJW4-F1
#
_entry.id   AF-A0AAU5TJW4-F1
#
_cell.length_a   1.000
_cell.length_b   1.000
_cell.length_c   1.000
_cell.angle_alpha   90.00
_cell.angle_beta   90.00
_cell.angle_gamma   90.00
#
_symmetry.space_group_name_H-M   'P 1'
#
loop_
_entity.id
_entity.type
_entity.pdbx_description
1 polymer ?
#
loop_
_entity_poly.entity_id
_entity_poly.type
_entity_poly.pdbx_seq_one_letter_code
_entity_poly.pdbx_strand_id
1 'polypeptide(L)'
;MYHVAVAFDVQPEHHEEFIAASHADARDSAVDEPFTQRFELVVDENDPNRFYLDEVYDDAASFDKHMAGPHFARFFERIGHIAEGPTWLIRGTRVIDPTSA
;
A
#
# COMPACT_ATOMS: atom_id res chain seq x y z
N MET A 1 -14.77 -5.23 2.88
CA MET A 1 -13.31 -5.30 2.68
C MET A 1 -12.99 -5.05 1.23
N TYR A 2 -12.29 -3.96 0.97
CA TYR A 2 -11.76 -3.57 -0.32
C TYR A 2 -10.25 -3.83 -0.29
N HIS A 3 -9.76 -4.58 -1.27
CA HIS A 3 -8.36 -4.98 -1.37
C HIS A 3 -7.66 -4.16 -2.44
N VAL A 4 -6.46 -3.70 -2.10
CA VAL A 4 -5.55 -3.01 -3.00
C VAL A 4 -4.20 -3.72 -2.93
N ALA A 5 -3.62 -3.99 -4.10
CA ALA A 5 -2.22 -4.36 -4.22
C ALA A 5 -1.58 -3.46 -5.26
N VAL A 6 -0.50 -2.80 -4.88
CA VAL A 6 0.23 -1.86 -5.74
C VAL A 6 1.71 -2.19 -5.73
N ALA A 7 2.33 -2.17 -6.91
CA ALA A 7 3.74 -2.45 -7.09
C ALA A 7 4.57 -1.18 -7.35
N PHE A 8 5.79 -1.21 -6.84
CA PHE A 8 6.84 -0.22 -7.09
C PHE A 8 8.16 -0.93 -7.39
N ASP A 9 8.88 -0.43 -8.38
CA ASP A 9 10.26 -0.86 -8.67
C ASP A 9 11.24 0.19 -8.11
N VAL A 10 12.22 -0.26 -7.34
CA VAL A 10 13.11 0.59 -6.54
C VAL A 10 14.53 0.10 -6.68
N GLN A 11 15.44 0.99 -7.09
CA GLN A 11 16.85 0.64 -7.23
C GLN A 11 17.49 0.32 -5.86
N PRO A 12 18.49 -0.59 -5.80
CA PRO A 12 19.11 -1.03 -4.55
C PRO A 12 19.58 0.09 -3.62
N GLU A 13 20.14 1.16 -4.18
CA GLU A 13 20.62 2.33 -3.43
C GLU A 13 19.51 3.10 -2.69
N HIS A 14 18.24 2.86 -3.02
CA HIS A 14 17.09 3.53 -2.44
C HIS A 14 16.17 2.61 -1.62
N HIS A 15 16.52 1.34 -1.46
CA HIS A 15 15.70 0.36 -0.70
C HIS A 15 15.38 0.83 0.71
N GLU A 16 16.39 1.26 1.47
CA GLU A 16 16.19 1.70 2.86
C GLU A 16 15.23 2.89 2.95
N GLU A 17 15.31 3.82 2.00
CA GLU A 17 14.44 4.99 1.96
C GLU A 17 13.00 4.61 1.62
N PHE A 18 12.80 3.74 0.63
CA PHE A 18 11.48 3.25 0.25
C PHE A 18 10.83 2.42 1.36
N ILE A 19 11.59 1.53 2.00
CA ILE A 19 11.15 0.70 3.13
C ILE A 19 10.72 1.60 4.30
N ALA A 20 11.53 2.61 4.64
CA ALA A 20 11.20 3.55 5.71
C ALA A 20 9.94 4.37 5.39
N ALA A 21 9.79 4.85 4.15
CA ALA A 21 8.60 5.60 3.71
C ALA A 21 7.33 4.73 3.78
N SER A 22 7.40 3.50 3.27
CA SER A 22 6.29 2.54 3.28
C SER A 22 5.86 2.17 4.70
N HIS A 23 6.80 1.90 5.60
CA HIS A 23 6.46 1.61 7.00
C HIS A 23 5.91 2.83 7.75
N ALA A 24 6.34 4.04 7.41
CA ALA A 24 5.78 5.26 7.99
C ALA A 24 4.35 5.49 7.52
N ASP A 25 4.04 5.23 6.25
CA ASP A 25 2.68 5.28 5.71
C ASP A 25 1.78 4.24 6.38
N ALA A 26 2.20 2.97 6.38
CA ALA A 26 1.46 1.87 6.97
C ALA A 26 1.16 2.09 8.47
N ARG A 27 2.16 2.48 9.27
CA ARG A 27 1.99 2.71 10.70
C ARG A 27 1.06 3.88 10.98
N ASP A 28 1.28 5.01 10.32
CA ASP A 28 0.52 6.22 10.62
C ASP A 28 -0.93 6.08 10.12
N SER A 29 -1.14 5.44 8.95
CA SER A 29 -2.48 5.06 8.48
C SER A 29 -3.19 4.11 9.45
N ALA A 30 -2.49 3.11 10.00
CA ALA A 30 -3.10 2.21 11.00
C ALA A 30 -3.51 2.92 12.32
N VAL A 31 -2.88 4.05 12.65
CA VAL A 31 -3.20 4.84 13.86
C VAL A 31 -4.33 5.83 13.60
N ASP A 32 -4.25 6.56 12.48
CA ASP A 32 -5.11 7.73 12.21
C ASP A 32 -6.33 7.38 11.33
N GLU A 33 -6.27 6.27 10.59
CA GLU A 33 -7.30 5.85 9.64
C GLU A 33 -7.96 4.53 10.12
N PRO A 34 -9.03 4.60 10.93
CA PRO A 34 -9.68 3.40 11.49
C PRO A 34 -10.32 2.48 10.44
N PHE A 35 -10.42 2.95 9.19
CA PHE A 35 -10.91 2.19 8.04
C PHE A 35 -9.82 1.39 7.31
N THR A 36 -8.55 1.53 7.72
CA THR A 36 -7.39 0.80 7.21
C THR A 36 -7.20 -0.47 8.05
N GLN A 37 -7.58 -1.61 7.49
CA GLN A 37 -7.65 -2.91 8.18
C GLN A 37 -6.34 -3.70 8.09
N ARG A 38 -5.58 -3.51 7.01
CA ARG A 38 -4.26 -4.12 6.78
C ARG A 38 -3.44 -3.22 5.87
N PHE A 39 -2.15 -3.12 6.13
CA PHE A 39 -1.18 -2.44 5.28
C PHE A 39 0.18 -3.11 5.48
N GLU A 40 0.59 -3.93 4.52
CA GLU A 40 1.83 -4.71 4.58
C GLU A 40 2.75 -4.34 3.42
N LEU A 41 4.05 -4.17 3.73
CA LEU A 41 5.10 -4.08 2.73
C LEU A 41 5.64 -5.48 2.44
N VAL A 42 5.63 -5.88 1.18
CA VAL A 42 6.09 -7.19 0.72
C VAL A 42 7.16 -6.98 -0.35
N VAL A 43 8.28 -7.69 -0.28
CA VAL A 43 9.26 -7.75 -1.38
C VAL A 43 8.91 -8.92 -2.30
N ASP A 44 9.06 -8.73 -3.61
CA ASP A 44 8.83 -9.82 -4.56
C ASP A 44 9.82 -10.97 -4.34
N GLU A 45 9.33 -12.20 -4.54
CA GLU A 45 10.11 -13.42 -4.35
C GLU A 45 11.24 -13.56 -5.37
N ASN A 46 11.02 -13.08 -6.60
CA ASN A 46 11.91 -13.26 -7.74
C ASN A 46 12.68 -11.98 -8.12
N ASP A 47 12.24 -10.82 -7.62
CA ASP A 47 12.88 -9.52 -7.86
C ASP A 47 13.03 -8.72 -6.55
N PRO A 48 14.24 -8.67 -5.95
CA PRO A 48 14.45 -7.93 -4.71
C PRO A 48 14.29 -6.41 -4.86
N ASN A 49 14.18 -5.91 -6.10
CA ASN A 49 13.95 -4.49 -6.38
C ASN A 49 12.47 -4.16 -6.55
N ARG A 50 11.58 -5.14 -6.52
CA ARG A 50 10.14 -4.93 -6.59
C ARG A 50 9.51 -5.08 -5.21
N PHE A 51 8.74 -4.08 -4.83
CA PHE A 51 7.98 -4.05 -3.61
C PHE A 51 6.48 -3.93 -3.90
N TYR A 52 5.68 -4.53 -3.02
CA TYR A 52 4.23 -4.45 -3.02
C TYR A 52 3.74 -3.84 -1.72
N LEU A 53 2.72 -2.99 -1.82
CA LEU A 53 1.86 -2.65 -0.69
C LEU A 53 0.57 -3.48 -0.81
N ASP A 54 0.32 -4.37 0.15
CA ASP A 54 -0.93 -5.13 0.28
C ASP A 54 -1.81 -4.48 1.35
N GLU A 55 -2.86 -3.82 0.87
CA GLU A 55 -3.71 -2.96 1.67
C GLU A 55 -5.16 -3.48 1.67
N VAL A 56 -5.80 -3.40 2.84
CA VAL A 56 -7.21 -3.74 3.01
C VAL A 56 -7.92 -2.60 3.72
N TYR A 57 -9.02 -2.17 3.13
CA TYR A 57 -9.89 -1.12 3.65
C TYR A 57 -11.30 -1.65 3.89
N ASP A 58 -12.13 -0.90 4.63
CA ASP A 58 -13.54 -1.24 4.82
C ASP A 58 -14.28 -1.37 3.47
N ASP A 59 -14.11 -0.37 2.62
CA ASP A 59 -14.71 -0.24 1.29
C ASP A 59 -13.86 0.66 0.35
N ALA A 60 -14.33 0.86 -0.87
CA ALA A 60 -13.63 1.69 -1.86
C ALA A 60 -13.57 3.17 -1.47
N ALA A 61 -14.58 3.70 -0.78
CA ALA A 61 -14.59 5.10 -0.36
C ALA A 61 -13.59 5.36 0.78
N SER A 62 -13.31 4.34 1.61
CA SER A 62 -12.22 4.38 2.59
C SER A 62 -10.85 4.44 1.91
N PHE A 63 -10.63 3.68 0.82
CA PHE A 63 -9.42 3.83 0.02
C PHE A 63 -9.31 5.22 -0.63
N ASP A 64 -10.41 5.77 -1.15
CA ASP A 64 -10.41 7.14 -1.69
C ASP A 64 -10.02 8.18 -0.63
N LYS A 65 -10.46 8.00 0.63
CA LYS A 65 -10.05 8.85 1.76
C LYS A 65 -8.57 8.72 2.07
N HIS A 66 -8.03 7.49 2.08
CA HIS A 66 -6.61 7.24 2.26
C HIS A 66 -5.79 7.97 1.18
N MET A 67 -6.14 7.82 -0.11
CA MET A 67 -5.45 8.50 -1.22
C MET A 67 -5.51 10.03 -1.14
N ALA A 68 -6.57 10.59 -0.54
CA ALA A 68 -6.71 12.03 -0.30
C ALA A 68 -6.05 12.50 1.01
N GLY A 69 -5.50 11.57 1.78
CA GLY A 69 -4.99 11.77 3.13
C GLY A 69 -3.53 12.25 3.18
N PRO A 70 -3.09 12.74 4.36
CA PRO A 70 -1.75 13.29 4.55
C PRO A 70 -0.66 12.21 4.52
N HIS A 71 -0.96 10.96 4.92
CA HIS A 71 0.02 9.87 4.95
C HIS A 71 0.39 9.44 3.53
N PHE A 72 -0.62 9.21 2.68
CA PHE A 72 -0.44 8.97 1.24
C PHE A 72 0.34 10.11 0.55
N ALA A 73 -0.05 11.37 0.78
CA ALA A 73 0.65 12.51 0.18
C ALA A 73 2.14 12.57 0.57
N ARG A 74 2.44 12.34 1.85
CA ARG A 74 3.83 12.30 2.36
C ARG A 74 4.61 11.12 1.81
N PHE A 75 3.97 9.96 1.68
CA PHE A 75 4.58 8.78 1.06
C PHE A 75 5.01 9.07 -0.38
N PHE A 76 4.09 9.57 -1.22
CA PHE A 76 4.36 9.90 -2.62
C PHE A 76 5.38 11.03 -2.80
N GLU A 77 5.39 12.02 -1.92
CA GLU A 77 6.44 13.05 -1.89
C GLU A 77 7.82 12.41 -1.66
N ARG A 78 7.93 11.46 -0.73
CA ARG A 78 9.19 10.80 -0.41
C ARG A 78 9.67 9.89 -1.53
N ILE A 79 8.77 9.08 -2.10
CA ILE A 79 9.17 8.05 -3.06
C ILE A 79 9.29 8.53 -4.51
N GLY A 80 8.75 9.70 -4.84
CA GLY A 80 8.62 10.17 -6.23
C GLY A 80 9.92 10.34 -7.01
N HIS A 81 11.08 10.33 -6.34
CA HIS A 81 12.39 10.41 -6.96
C HIS A 81 13.19 9.09 -6.91
N ILE A 82 12.68 8.07 -6.21
CA ILE A 82 13.40 6.83 -5.94
C ILE A 82 12.67 5.56 -6.41
N ALA A 83 11.39 5.66 -6.76
CA ALA A 83 10.56 4.53 -7.13
C ALA A 83 9.85 4.77 -8.48
N GLU A 84 9.79 3.72 -9.30
CA GLU A 84 8.93 3.65 -10.48
C GLU A 84 7.59 3.00 -10.10
N GLY A 85 6.48 3.63 -10.48
CA GLY A 85 5.13 3.22 -10.06
C GLY A 85 4.22 4.44 -9.86
N PRO A 86 3.01 4.27 -9.30
CA PRO A 86 2.42 3.01 -8.82
C PRO A 86 1.88 2.15 -9.98
N THR A 87 2.12 0.84 -9.94
CA THR A 87 1.44 -0.13 -10.80
C THR A 87 0.33 -0.82 -10.02
N TRP A 88 -0.93 -0.51 -10.33
CA TRP A 88 -2.10 -1.09 -9.65
C TRP A 88 -2.35 -2.53 -10.12
N LEU A 89 -2.10 -3.50 -9.24
CA LEU A 89 -2.26 -4.93 -9.52
C LEU A 89 -3.66 -5.42 -9.17
N ILE A 90 -4.16 -5.02 -7.99
CA ILE A 90 -5.48 -5.41 -7.47
C ILE A 90 -6.18 -4.15 -6.96
N ARG A 91 -7.44 -4.00 -7.33
CA ARG A 91 -8.39 -3.05 -6.74
C ARG A 91 -9.79 -3.66 -6.80
N GLY A 92 -10.36 -4.04 -5.67
CA GLY A 92 -11.66 -4.69 -5.68
C GLY A 92 -12.21 -5.11 -4.32
N THR A 93 -13.52 -5.36 -4.30
CA THR A 93 -14.23 -5.81 -3.10
C THR A 93 -14.11 -7.33 -2.95
N ARG A 94 -13.79 -7.79 -1.73
CA ARG A 94 -13.77 -9.21 -1.39
C ARG A 94 -15.14 -9.84 -1.66
N VAL A 95 -15.16 -10.91 -2.45
CA VAL A 95 -16.34 -11.77 -2.61
C VAL A 95 -16.35 -12.77 -1.46
N ILE A 96 -17.44 -12.79 -0.68
CA ILE A 96 -17.62 -13.72 0.43
C ILE A 96 -18.35 -14.96 -0.10
N ASP A 97 -17.82 -16.14 0.22
CA ASP A 97 -18.54 -17.39 -0.01
C ASP A 97 -19.70 -17.46 1.02
N PRO A 98 -20.97 -17.47 0.58
CA PRO A 98 -22.12 -17.50 1.47
C PRO A 98 -22.19 -18.78 2.31
N THR A 99 -21.40 -19.81 1.99
CA THR A 99 -21.32 -21.07 2.74
C THR A 99 -20.22 -21.09 3.79
N SER A 100 -19.32 -20.10 3.77
CA SER A 100 -18.28 -19.92 4.80
C SER A 100 -18.81 -19.06 5.95
N ALA A 101 -19.37 -19.72 6.96
CA ALA A 101 -19.70 -19.15 8.27
C ALA A 101 -18.95 -19.90 9.37
#